data_AF-A0A239FB36-F1
#
_entry.id   AF-A0A239FB36-F1
#
_cell.length_a   1.000
_cell.length_b   1.000
_cell.length_c   1.000
_cell.angle_alpha   90.00
_cell.angle_beta   90.00
_cell.angle_gamma   90.00
#
_symmetry.space_group_name_H-M   'P 1'
#
loop_
_entity.id
_entity.type
_entity.pdbx_description
1 polymer ?
#
loop_
_entity_poly.entity_id
_entity_poly.type
_entity_poly.pdbx_seq_one_letter_code
_entity_poly.pdbx_strand_id
1 'polypeptide(L)'
;MFGVILPFAVVNDLGWAAPIGSGLVGLMSLPAVQIGDDLAEPFADAVHDVPVTALSRTIEVDLVEVIGAEPPSAVRPVDRVLW
;
A
#
# COMPACT_ATOMS: atom_id res chain seq x y z
N MET A 1 -17.75 -4.96 6.75
CA MET A 1 -18.74 -5.57 7.68
C MET A 1 -18.47 -5.20 9.15
N PHE A 2 -17.21 -5.20 9.60
CA PHE A 2 -16.82 -4.87 10.99
C PHE A 2 -17.45 -3.57 11.54
N GLY A 3 -17.30 -2.43 10.85
CA GLY A 3 -17.82 -1.14 11.32
C GLY A 3 -19.36 -1.04 11.43
N VAL A 4 -20.11 -1.92 10.77
CA VAL A 4 -21.58 -1.93 10.81
C VAL A 4 -22.11 -2.70 12.03
N ILE A 5 -21.40 -3.75 12.45
CA ILE A 5 -21.81 -4.62 13.56
C ILE A 5 -21.39 -4.03 14.92
N LEU A 6 -20.24 -3.36 14.94
CA LEU A 6 -19.64 -2.80 16.16
C LEU A 6 -20.55 -1.86 16.98
N PRO A 7 -21.34 -0.93 16.41
CA PRO A 7 -22.26 -0.11 17.21
C PRO A 7 -23.30 -0.94 17.97
N PHE A 8 -23.80 -2.05 17.39
CA PHE A 8 -24.76 -2.93 18.05
C PHE A 8 -24.13 -3.76 19.18
N ALA A 9 -22.84 -4.05 19.09
CA ALA A 9 -22.11 -4.75 20.15
C ALA A 9 -21.89 -3.88 21.39
N VAL A 10 -21.70 -2.57 21.21
CA VAL A 10 -21.32 -1.63 22.29
C VAL A 10 -22.49 -0.74 22.75
N VAL A 11 -23.66 -0.84 22.09
CA VAL A 11 -24.84 -0.02 22.41
C VAL A 11 -25.34 -0.18 23.85
N ASN A 12 -25.20 -1.37 24.44
CA ASN A 12 -25.65 -1.62 25.80
C ASN A 12 -24.77 -0.92 26.86
N ASP A 13 -23.49 -0.74 26.58
CA ASP A 13 -22.54 -0.11 27.50
C ASP A 13 -22.49 1.42 27.31
N LEU A 14 -22.66 1.90 26.08
CA LEU A 14 -22.38 3.30 25.71
C LEU A 14 -23.61 4.11 25.27
N GLY A 15 -24.76 3.46 25.08
CA GLY A 15 -26.02 4.11 24.70
C GLY A 15 -25.88 5.02 23.48
N TRP A 16 -26.28 6.28 23.61
CA TRP A 16 -26.21 7.29 22.53
C TRP A 16 -24.79 7.67 22.08
N ALA A 17 -23.75 7.37 22.88
CA ALA A 17 -22.36 7.60 22.49
C ALA A 17 -21.77 6.43 21.66
N ALA A 18 -22.48 5.30 21.56
CA ALA A 18 -22.09 4.15 20.74
C ALA A 18 -21.70 4.50 19.28
N PRO A 19 -22.46 5.32 18.51
CA PRO A 19 -22.07 5.67 17.14
C PRO A 19 -20.74 6.44 17.06
N ILE A 20 -20.40 7.24 18.07
CA ILE A 20 -19.14 7.99 18.12
C ILE A 20 -17.98 7.03 18.39
N GLY A 21 -18.12 6.17 19.41
CA GLY A 21 -17.12 5.16 19.72
C GLY A 21 -16.89 4.19 18.56
N SER A 22 -17.97 3.72 17.94
CA SER A 22 -17.87 2.81 16.79
C SER A 22 -17.32 3.48 15.55
N GLY A 23 -17.66 4.74 15.31
CA GLY A 23 -17.11 5.54 14.22
C GLY A 23 -15.60 5.73 14.36
N LEU A 24 -15.11 6.00 15.57
CA LEU A 24 -13.69 6.13 15.86
C LEU A 24 -12.93 4.82 15.60
N VAL A 25 -13.45 3.70 16.12
CA VAL A 25 -12.84 2.38 15.93
C VAL A 25 -12.86 1.99 14.45
N GLY A 26 -13.99 2.19 13.76
CA GLY A 26 -14.08 1.95 12.31
C GLY A 26 -13.08 2.78 11.52
N LEU A 27 -12.96 4.06 11.82
CA LEU A 27 -12.01 4.96 11.15
C LEU A 27 -10.55 4.54 11.36
N MET A 28 -10.19 4.06 12.56
CA MET A 28 -8.84 3.56 12.83
C MET A 28 -8.56 2.20 12.18
N SER A 29 -9.59 1.36 12.01
CA SER A 29 -9.43 0.02 11.41
C SER A 29 -9.41 0.03 9.87
N LEU A 30 -10.11 0.94 9.21
CA LEU A 30 -10.19 0.96 7.73
C LEU A 30 -8.82 1.10 7.04
N PRO A 31 -7.91 2.00 7.46
CA PRO A 31 -6.58 2.08 6.87
C PRO A 31 -5.76 0.81 7.08
N ALA A 32 -5.90 0.16 8.24
CA ALA A 32 -5.16 -1.07 8.52
C ALA A 32 -5.58 -2.21 7.58
N VAL A 33 -6.86 -2.29 7.21
CA VAL A 33 -7.34 -3.24 6.21
C VAL A 33 -6.80 -2.89 4.83
N GLN A 34 -6.90 -1.62 4.43
CA GLN A 34 -6.40 -1.16 3.12
C GLN A 34 -4.91 -1.46 2.94
N ILE A 35 -4.09 -1.17 3.96
CA ILE A 35 -2.66 -1.46 3.92
C ILE A 35 -2.42 -2.98 3.82
N GLY A 36 -3.24 -3.80 4.50
CA GLY A 36 -3.17 -5.24 4.39
C GLY A 36 -3.45 -5.75 2.96
N ASP A 37 -4.46 -5.18 2.31
CA ASP A 37 -4.81 -5.49 0.92
C ASP A 37 -3.71 -5.03 -0.05
N ASP A 38 -3.20 -3.80 0.11
CA ASP A 38 -2.10 -3.27 -0.70
C ASP A 38 -0.83 -4.17 -0.58
N LEU A 39 -0.54 -4.67 0.63
CA LEU A 39 0.59 -5.57 0.88
C LEU A 39 0.37 -7.01 0.38
N ALA A 40 -0.87 -7.42 0.12
CA ALA A 40 -1.18 -8.75 -0.38
C ALA A 40 -0.86 -8.89 -1.88
N GLU A 41 -0.93 -7.78 -2.62
CA GLU A 41 -0.67 -7.73 -4.07
C GLU A 41 0.43 -6.72 -4.44
N PRO A 42 1.66 -6.85 -3.89
CA PRO A 42 2.70 -5.82 -3.99
C PRO A 42 3.34 -5.67 -5.38
N PHE A 43 2.84 -6.40 -6.39
CA PHE A 43 3.35 -6.45 -7.76
C PHE A 43 2.26 -6.12 -8.79
N ALA A 44 1.14 -5.55 -8.35
CA ALA A 44 -0.02 -5.24 -9.19
C ALA A 44 0.09 -3.90 -9.95
N ASP A 45 1.27 -3.26 -9.89
CA ASP A 45 1.58 -1.99 -10.56
C ASP A 45 0.73 -0.83 -10.00
N ALA A 46 0.51 -0.83 -8.67
CA ALA A 46 -0.09 0.28 -7.94
C ALA A 46 0.97 1.27 -7.41
N VAL A 47 0.52 2.45 -6.97
CA VAL A 47 1.40 3.57 -6.54
C VAL A 47 2.29 3.21 -5.34
N HIS A 48 1.89 2.24 -4.52
CA HIS A 48 2.63 1.79 -3.33
C HIS A 48 3.31 0.44 -3.52
N ASP A 49 3.27 -0.10 -4.73
CA ASP A 49 3.84 -1.40 -5.06
C ASP A 49 5.35 -1.30 -5.27
N VAL A 50 5.99 -2.46 -5.36
CA VAL A 50 7.42 -2.49 -5.65
C VAL A 50 7.70 -2.10 -7.11
N PRO A 51 8.70 -1.23 -7.37
CA PRO A 51 9.03 -0.79 -8.72
C PRO A 51 9.87 -1.85 -9.44
N VAL A 52 9.20 -2.91 -9.90
CA VAL A 52 9.85 -4.07 -10.55
C VAL A 52 10.59 -3.64 -11.82
N THR A 53 10.11 -2.63 -12.53
CA THR A 53 10.76 -2.13 -13.75
C THR A 53 12.06 -1.41 -13.42
N ALA A 54 12.06 -0.53 -12.41
CA ALA A 54 13.28 0.13 -11.96
C ALA A 54 14.32 -0.86 -11.37
N LEU A 55 13.88 -1.86 -10.62
CA LEU A 55 14.75 -2.92 -10.11
C LEU A 55 15.38 -3.72 -11.26
N SER A 56 14.57 -4.14 -12.23
CA SER A 56 15.04 -4.86 -13.41
C SER A 56 16.02 -4.02 -14.22
N ARG A 57 15.76 -2.72 -14.35
CA ARG A 57 16.68 -1.78 -15.02
C ARG A 57 18.01 -1.62 -14.27
N THR A 58 17.97 -1.59 -12.94
CA THR A 58 19.18 -1.48 -12.12
C THR A 58 20.05 -2.73 -12.31
N ILE A 59 19.44 -3.92 -12.28
CA ILE A 59 20.14 -5.18 -12.56
C ILE A 59 20.70 -5.21 -13.99
N GLU A 60 19.95 -4.70 -14.97
CA GLU A 60 20.43 -4.59 -16.35
C GLU A 60 21.68 -3.69 -16.45
N VAL A 61 21.67 -2.53 -15.80
CA VAL A 61 22.82 -1.61 -15.73
C VAL A 61 24.03 -2.32 -15.13
N ASP A 62 23.87 -2.94 -13.95
CA ASP A 62 24.96 -3.62 -13.25
C ASP A 62 25.60 -4.72 -14.13
N LEU A 63 24.78 -5.51 -14.83
CA LEU A 63 25.27 -6.56 -15.73
C LEU A 63 25.97 -6.01 -16.97
N VAL A 64 25.46 -4.91 -17.54
CA VAL A 64 26.04 -4.27 -18.73
C VAL A 64 27.38 -3.60 -18.42
N GLU A 65 27.50 -2.98 -17.24
CA GLU A 65 28.76 -2.42 -16.76
C GLU A 65 29.83 -3.51 -16.55
N VAL A 66 29.45 -4.68 -16.03
CA VAL A 66 30.36 -5.83 -15.83
C VAL A 66 30.96 -6.33 -17.15
N ILE A 67 30.20 -6.30 -18.25
CA ILE A 67 30.69 -6.70 -19.57
C ILE A 67 31.41 -5.58 -20.34
N GLY A 68 31.54 -4.38 -19.73
CA GLY A 68 32.24 -3.23 -20.31
C GLY A 68 31.52 -2.59 -21.49
N ALA A 69 30.21 -2.78 -21.62
CA ALA A 69 29.38 -2.11 -22.61
C ALA A 69 28.71 -0.86 -22.01
N GLU A 70 28.21 0.03 -22.86
CA GLU A 70 27.55 1.26 -22.40
C GLU A 70 26.21 0.91 -21.71
N PRO A 71 26.05 1.21 -20.41
CA PRO A 71 24.85 0.87 -19.67
C PRO A 71 23.66 1.74 -20.11
N PRO A 72 22.46 1.17 -20.10
CA PRO A 72 21.28 1.90 -20.53
C PRO A 72 20.78 2.77 -19.35
N SER A 73 20.19 3.95 -19.60
CA SER A 73 19.90 4.92 -18.53
C SER A 73 18.96 4.39 -17.45
N ALA A 74 19.18 4.75 -16.18
CA ALA A 74 18.30 4.40 -15.06
C ALA A 74 16.84 4.88 -15.27
N VAL A 75 15.87 4.11 -14.76
CA VAL A 75 14.46 4.52 -14.76
C VAL A 75 14.30 5.74 -13.86
N ARG A 76 13.58 6.76 -14.35
CA ARG A 76 13.26 7.97 -13.60
C ARG A 76 11.80 7.96 -13.16
N PRO A 77 11.46 8.52 -11.99
CA PRO A 77 10.08 8.63 -11.56
C PRO A 77 9.22 9.42 -12.56
N VAL A 78 8.01 8.93 -12.82
CA VAL A 78 6.96 9.63 -13.58
C VAL A 78 5.88 10.02 -12.59
N ASP A 79 5.52 11.31 -12.53
CA ASP A 79 4.51 11.83 -11.59
C ASP A 79 4.75 11.47 -10.11
N ARG A 80 6.03 11.44 -9.71
CA ARG A 80 6.53 11.05 -8.36
C ARG A 80 6.41 9.56 -8.01
N VAL A 81 6.01 8.72 -8.97
CA VAL A 81 6.00 7.26 -8.82
C VAL A 81 7.15 6.67 -9.61
N LEU A 82 7.93 5.80 -8.97
CA LEU A 82 8.92 4.96 -9.64
C LEU A 82 8.23 3.65 -9.99
N TRP A 83 8.34 3.25 -11.25
CA TRP A 83 7.77 2.01 -11.78
C TRP A 83 8.89 1.00 -12.03
#